data_AF-A0A2M9P4X3-F1
#
_entry.id   AF-A0A2M9P4X3-F1
#
_cell.length_a   1.000
_cell.length_b   1.000
_cell.length_c   1.000
_cell.angle_alpha   90.00
_cell.angle_beta   90.00
_cell.angle_gamma   90.00
#
_symmetry.space_group_name_H-M   'P 1'
#
loop_
_entity.id
_entity.type
_entity.pdbx_description
1 polymer ?
#
loop_
_entity_poly.entity_id
_entity_poly.type
_entity_poly.pdbx_seq_one_letter_code
_entity_poly.pdbx_strand_id
1 'polypeptide(L)'
;HALETIRTVSIAEDKGTTVTNDPTGDARTLFPIQAALGYDLAQSLFIGPNNLVVEGVTDYWILSSVSAYLAELGQPSLDEKLTLTPAG
;
A
#
# COMPACT_ATOMS: atom_id res chain seq x y z
N HIS A 1 -10.11 -3.19 -7.93
CA HIS A 1 -10.71 -2.99 -9.27
C HIS A 1 -9.72 -3.20 -10.42
N ALA A 2 -8.42 -2.87 -10.27
CA ALA A 2 -7.42 -3.02 -11.34
C ALA A 2 -7.10 -4.49 -11.71
N LEU A 3 -6.98 -5.39 -10.73
CA LEU A 3 -6.59 -6.80 -10.97
C LEU A 3 -7.56 -7.56 -11.89
N GLU A 4 -8.86 -7.30 -11.80
CA GLU A 4 -9.92 -7.91 -12.63
C GLU A 4 -9.76 -7.62 -14.14
N THR A 5 -9.03 -6.55 -14.48
CA THR A 5 -8.77 -6.15 -15.87
C THR A 5 -7.47 -6.75 -16.43
N ILE A 6 -6.65 -7.38 -15.59
CA ILE A 6 -5.39 -7.98 -16.01
C ILE A 6 -5.67 -9.30 -16.73
N ARG A 7 -4.94 -9.51 -17.82
CA ARG A 7 -4.92 -10.77 -18.56
C ARG A 7 -3.47 -11.22 -18.65
N THR A 8 -3.13 -12.36 -18.08
CA THR A 8 -1.81 -12.95 -18.30
C THR A 8 -1.83 -13.74 -19.58
N VAL A 9 -0.83 -13.48 -20.44
CA VAL A 9 -0.59 -14.24 -21.66
C VAL A 9 0.71 -15.02 -21.47
N SER A 10 0.62 -16.35 -21.51
CA SER A 10 1.79 -17.24 -21.47
C SER A 10 1.98 -17.92 -22.82
N ILE A 11 3.23 -18.04 -23.25
CA ILE A 11 3.61 -18.68 -24.52
C ILE A 11 4.57 -19.81 -24.20
N ALA A 12 4.23 -21.02 -24.62
CA ALA A 12 5.08 -22.20 -24.50
C ALA A 12 5.03 -23.02 -25.80
N GLU A 13 6.14 -23.64 -26.19
CA GLU A 13 6.21 -24.42 -27.44
C GLU A 13 5.26 -25.63 -27.44
N ASP A 14 5.03 -26.25 -26.29
CA ASP A 14 4.20 -27.44 -26.13
C ASP A 14 2.71 -27.13 -25.99
N LYS A 15 2.35 -25.95 -25.44
CA LYS A 15 0.97 -25.56 -25.14
C LYS A 15 0.44 -24.41 -26.02
N GLY A 16 1.30 -23.80 -26.83
CA GLY A 16 0.95 -22.61 -27.61
C GLY A 16 0.75 -21.37 -26.74
N THR A 17 -0.17 -20.49 -27.14
CA THR A 17 -0.52 -19.27 -26.40
C THR A 17 -1.74 -19.51 -25.53
N THR A 18 -1.60 -19.29 -24.22
CA THR A 18 -2.69 -19.36 -23.25
C THR A 18 -2.96 -18.02 -22.62
N VAL A 19 -4.24 -17.64 -22.50
CA VAL A 19 -4.69 -16.41 -21.86
C VAL A 19 -5.50 -16.78 -20.62
N THR A 20 -5.17 -16.16 -19.49
CA THR A 20 -5.89 -16.37 -18.22
C THR A 20 -6.15 -15.05 -17.50
N ASN A 21 -7.23 -15.01 -16.72
CA ASN A 21 -7.55 -13.90 -15.81
C ASN A 21 -6.91 -14.09 -14.43
N ASP A 22 -6.31 -15.25 -14.19
CA ASP A 22 -5.57 -15.54 -12.98
C ASP A 22 -4.15 -14.98 -13.13
N PRO A 23 -3.72 -14.00 -12.32
CA PRO A 23 -2.40 -13.36 -12.40
C PRO A 23 -1.31 -14.32 -11.89
N THR A 24 -1.10 -15.41 -12.62
CA THR A 24 -0.06 -16.42 -12.43
C THR A 24 0.99 -16.27 -13.51
N GLY A 25 2.23 -16.73 -13.28
CA GLY A 25 3.29 -16.61 -14.28
C GLY A 25 4.69 -16.69 -13.68
N ASP A 26 5.70 -16.48 -14.52
CA ASP A 26 7.09 -16.39 -14.08
C ASP A 26 7.38 -15.05 -13.39
N ALA A 27 8.58 -14.90 -12.82
CA ALA A 27 8.98 -13.68 -12.12
C ALA A 27 8.86 -12.41 -13.00
N ARG A 28 9.03 -12.53 -14.31
CA ARG A 28 8.90 -11.41 -15.26
C ARG A 28 7.45 -10.96 -15.43
N THR A 29 6.50 -11.86 -15.25
CA THR A 29 5.06 -11.57 -15.29
C THR A 29 4.58 -10.99 -13.96
N LEU A 30 5.02 -11.56 -12.83
CA LEU A 30 4.55 -11.16 -11.51
C LEU A 30 5.11 -9.81 -11.05
N PHE A 31 6.37 -9.48 -11.40
CA PHE A 31 7.02 -8.26 -10.93
C PHE A 31 6.30 -6.97 -11.34
N PRO A 32 5.88 -6.77 -12.62
CA PRO A 32 5.08 -5.60 -13.00
C PRO A 32 3.73 -5.53 -12.29
N ILE A 33 3.08 -6.66 -12.03
CA ILE A 33 1.78 -6.71 -11.32
C ILE A 33 1.97 -6.29 -9.86
N GLN A 34 3.02 -6.79 -9.20
CA GLN A 34 3.38 -6.38 -7.84
C GLN A 34 3.71 -4.89 -7.76
N ALA A 35 4.40 -4.35 -8.76
CA ALA A 35 4.71 -2.91 -8.82
C ALA A 35 3.44 -2.06 -9.01
N ALA A 36 2.53 -2.48 -9.89
CA ALA A 36 1.26 -1.79 -10.10
C ALA A 36 0.37 -1.84 -8.85
N LEU A 37 0.31 -2.99 -8.17
CA LEU A 37 -0.41 -3.15 -6.91
C LEU A 37 0.21 -2.33 -5.78
N GLY A 38 1.54 -2.34 -5.67
CA GLY A 38 2.27 -1.53 -4.70
C GLY A 38 2.10 -0.03 -4.94
N TYR A 39 2.01 0.40 -6.20
CA TYR A 39 1.71 1.78 -6.57
C TYR A 39 0.27 2.18 -6.18
N ASP A 40 -0.71 1.33 -6.47
CA ASP A 40 -2.12 1.56 -6.12
C ASP A 40 -2.30 1.63 -4.59
N LEU A 41 -1.64 0.72 -3.86
CA LEU A 41 -1.60 0.74 -2.40
C LEU A 41 -0.93 2.02 -1.90
N ALA A 42 0.25 2.38 -2.41
CA ALA A 42 0.95 3.60 -2.00
C ALA A 42 0.11 4.86 -2.25
N GLN A 43 -0.59 4.95 -3.39
CA GLN A 43 -1.53 6.05 -3.66
C GLN A 43 -2.66 6.11 -2.62
N SER A 44 -3.18 4.97 -2.16
CA SER A 44 -4.19 4.93 -1.11
C SER A 44 -3.67 5.36 0.27
N LEU A 45 -2.35 5.27 0.51
CA LEU A 45 -1.72 5.66 1.77
C LEU A 45 -1.44 7.17 1.90
N PHE A 46 -1.41 7.90 0.78
CA PHE A 46 -1.17 9.35 0.79
C PHE A 46 -2.49 10.13 0.79
N ILE A 47 -3.21 10.05 1.91
CA ILE A 47 -4.55 10.65 2.08
C ILE A 47 -4.45 12.16 2.40
N GLY A 48 -3.35 12.60 3.03
CA GLY A 48 -3.09 14.01 3.39
C GLY A 48 -1.90 14.66 2.66
N PRO A 49 -1.67 15.97 2.84
CA PRO A 49 -0.49 16.65 2.27
C PRO A 49 0.82 16.27 2.99
N ASN A 50 0.75 15.93 4.29
CA ASN A 50 1.89 15.48 5.09
C ASN A 50 1.50 14.14 5.75
N ASN A 51 1.96 13.02 5.23
CA ASN A 51 1.61 11.71 5.79
C ASN A 51 2.75 11.18 6.64
N LEU A 52 2.41 10.72 7.85
CA LEU A 52 3.28 9.89 8.66
C LEU A 52 2.80 8.45 8.51
N VAL A 53 3.54 7.67 7.70
CA VAL A 53 3.22 6.27 7.43
C VAL A 53 3.67 5.41 8.61
N VAL A 54 2.78 4.57 9.11
CA VAL A 54 3.02 3.65 10.24
C VAL A 54 2.69 2.22 9.83
N GLU A 55 3.28 1.21 10.48
CA GLU A 55 3.12 -0.20 10.07
C GLU A 55 1.65 -0.61 10.19
N GLY A 56 1.07 -0.47 11.39
CA GLY A 56 -0.28 -0.93 11.66
C GLY A 56 -1.10 -0.04 12.56
N VAL A 57 -2.31 -0.51 12.86
CA VAL A 57 -3.25 0.19 13.75
C VAL A 57 -2.69 0.39 15.15
N THR A 58 -1.83 -0.52 15.64
CA THR A 58 -1.21 -0.41 16.97
C THR A 58 -0.31 0.83 17.06
N ASP A 59 0.55 1.04 16.06
CA ASP A 59 1.42 2.22 16.00
C ASP A 59 0.61 3.51 15.93
N TYR A 60 -0.45 3.49 15.12
CA TYR A 60 -1.39 4.61 15.03
C TYR A 60 -1.94 4.98 16.41
N TRP A 61 -2.43 4.00 17.17
CA TRP A 61 -3.01 4.26 18.49
C TRP A 61 -1.96 4.76 19.49
N ILE A 62 -0.77 4.17 19.50
CA ILE A 62 0.30 4.58 20.40
C ILE A 62 0.73 6.02 20.09
N LEU A 63 1.03 6.33 18.83
CA LEU A 63 1.51 7.66 18.43
C LEU A 63 0.45 8.75 18.61
N SER A 64 -0.80 8.48 18.25
CA SER A 64 -1.89 9.43 18.45
C SER A 64 -2.15 9.69 19.93
N SER A 65 -2.18 8.65 20.77
CA SER A 65 -2.42 8.79 22.21
C SER A 65 -1.28 9.53 22.91
N VAL A 66 -0.02 9.17 22.61
CA VAL A 66 1.16 9.85 23.19
C VAL A 66 1.22 11.31 22.74
N SER A 67 0.94 11.58 21.47
CA SER A 67 0.92 12.95 20.95
C SER A 67 -0.16 13.80 21.64
N ALA A 68 -1.37 13.27 21.82
CA ALA A 68 -2.44 13.96 22.52
C ALA A 68 -2.06 14.27 23.97
N TYR A 69 -1.48 13.30 24.67
CA TYR A 69 -1.02 13.48 26.05
C TYR A 69 0.09 14.53 26.17
N LEU A 70 1.06 14.55 25.24
CA LEU A 70 2.11 15.57 25.22
C LEU A 70 1.53 16.97 24.95
N ALA A 71 0.55 17.08 24.06
CA ALA A 71 -0.14 18.34 23.77
C ALA A 71 -0.86 18.90 25.01
N GLU A 72 -1.54 18.04 25.78
CA GLU A 72 -2.20 18.42 27.05
C GLU A 72 -1.21 18.95 28.09
N LEU A 73 0.02 18.44 28.10
CA LEU A 73 1.11 18.90 28.98
C LEU A 73 1.83 20.15 28.46
N GLY A 74 1.43 20.71 27.32
CA GLY A 74 2.14 21.81 26.66
C GLY A 74 3.54 21.43 26.19
N GLN A 75 3.81 20.14 26.01
CA GLN A 75 5.06 19.61 25.46
C GLN A 75 4.98 19.50 23.93
N PRO A 76 6.12 19.39 23.24
CA PRO A 76 6.13 19.12 21.80
C PRO A 76 5.34 17.85 21.46
N SER A 77 4.31 17.99 20.64
CA SER A 77 3.47 16.91 20.10
C SER A 77 3.64 16.80 18.59
N LEU A 78 2.99 15.81 17.95
CA LEU A 78 2.91 15.77 16.50
C LEU A 78 2.18 17.02 15.98
N ASP A 79 2.65 17.54 14.84
CA ASP A 79 2.04 18.66 14.14
C ASP A 79 0.62 18.28 13.68
N GLU A 80 -0.36 19.16 13.94
CA GLU A 80 -1.77 18.96 13.55
C GLU A 80 -1.97 18.81 12.03
N LYS A 81 -1.01 19.24 11.22
CA LYS A 81 -1.03 19.08 9.76
C LYS A 81 -0.60 17.68 9.31
N LEU A 82 -0.11 16.83 10.21
CA LEU A 82 0.25 15.45 9.89
C LEU A 82 -0.99 14.55 9.86
N THR A 83 -1.10 13.77 8.79
CA THR A 83 -2.05 12.65 8.70
C THR A 83 -1.30 11.37 9.01
N LEU A 84 -1.65 10.71 10.12
CA LEU A 84 -1.15 9.37 10.44
C LEU A 84 -1.85 8.36 9.53
N THR A 85 -1.09 7.60 8.75
CA THR A 85 -1.64 6.63 7.79
C THR A 85 -1.08 5.23 8.06
N PRO A 86 -1.91 4.28 8.53
CA PRO A 86 -1.52 2.86 8.64
C PRO A 86 -1.31 2.23 7.26
N ALA A 87 -0.18 1.53 7.08
CA ALA A 87 0.21 0.89 5.82
C ALA A 87 -0.24 -0.58 5.68
N GLY A 88 -0.52 -1.26 6.80
CA GLY A 88 -0.96 -2.65 6.83
C GLY A 88 0.12 -3.60 7.31
#